data_AF-A0A2K5UL13-F1
#
_entry.id   AF-A0A2K5UL13-F1
#
_cell.length_a   1.000
_cell.length_b   1.000
_cell.length_c   1.000
_cell.angle_alpha   90.00
_cell.angle_beta   90.00
_cell.angle_gamma   90.00
#
_symmetry.space_group_name_H-M   'P 1'
#
loop_
_entity.id
_entity.type
_entity.pdbx_description
1 polymer ?
#
loop_
_entity_poly.entity_id
_entity_poly.type
_entity_poly.pdbx_seq_one_letter_code
_entity_poly.pdbx_strand_id
1 'polypeptide(L)'
;MTIFFLFGKQILHFQLVHCFLIEFCSMKLFSLEKKCIQISVQLCICFYWAYCMYLDLQAFLQMCNLPIKVVCRANAEYMSPSGKVPFIHVGNQVVSELGPIVQFVKAKGHSLSDGLGEVQKAEMKAYMELVNNMLLTAELYLQWCDEATVGEITHARYGSPYPWPLNHILAYQKQWEVKRKMKAIGWGKKTLDQVLEDVDQCCQALSQRLGTQPYFFNKQPTELDALVFGHLYTILTTQLTNDELSEKVKNYSNLLAFCRRIEQHYFEDRGKGRLS
;
A
#
# COMPACT_ATOMS: atom_id res chain seq x y z
N MET A 1 -22.75 59.62 26.90
CA MET A 1 -21.50 58.87 27.13
C MET A 1 -21.89 57.40 27.32
N THR A 2 -22.62 56.79 26.38
CA THR A 2 -22.23 56.34 25.03
C THR A 2 -21.14 55.28 25.10
N ILE A 3 -21.50 54.08 24.59
CA ILE A 3 -20.71 52.84 24.46
C ILE A 3 -20.71 51.94 25.71
N PHE A 4 -21.86 51.32 26.00
CA PHE A 4 -21.99 49.97 26.60
C PHE A 4 -23.48 49.57 26.55
N PHE A 5 -24.07 49.60 25.36
CA PHE A 5 -25.43 49.14 25.09
C PHE A 5 -25.38 48.40 23.78
N LEU A 6 -25.26 47.08 23.87
CA LEU A 6 -25.62 46.03 22.92
C LEU A 6 -24.81 44.80 23.32
N PHE A 7 -25.40 43.93 24.13
CA PHE A 7 -25.19 42.48 24.21
C PHE A 7 -25.77 42.00 25.55
N GLY A 8 -27.08 42.22 25.69
CA GLY A 8 -27.88 41.75 26.82
C GLY A 8 -29.25 41.35 26.30
N LYS A 9 -29.31 40.24 25.55
CA LYS A 9 -30.52 39.44 25.24
C LYS A 9 -30.18 38.29 24.28
N GLN A 10 -29.46 37.28 24.75
CA GLN A 10 -29.51 35.92 24.17
C GLN A 10 -28.76 34.93 25.07
N ILE A 11 -29.25 34.80 26.30
CA ILE A 11 -28.96 33.67 27.17
C ILE A 11 -30.35 33.14 27.55
N LEU A 12 -30.58 31.84 27.36
CA LEU A 12 -31.87 31.11 27.50
C LEU A 12 -32.77 30.93 26.26
N HIS A 13 -32.20 30.75 25.05
CA HIS A 13 -32.92 30.03 23.99
C HIS A 13 -31.98 29.27 23.03
N PHE A 14 -30.98 28.56 23.58
CA PHE A 14 -29.97 27.86 22.76
C PHE A 14 -29.58 26.48 23.28
N GLN A 15 -30.51 25.75 23.93
CA GLN A 15 -30.23 24.40 24.43
C GLN A 15 -31.22 23.31 24.01
N LEU A 16 -32.18 23.58 23.13
CA LEU A 16 -33.16 22.55 22.71
C LEU A 16 -33.45 22.47 21.19
N VAL A 17 -32.62 23.07 20.33
CA VAL A 17 -32.74 22.93 18.85
C VAL A 17 -31.50 22.28 18.21
N HIS A 18 -30.46 21.99 18.98
CA HIS A 18 -29.21 21.42 18.45
C HIS A 18 -29.15 19.88 18.40
N CYS A 19 -30.26 19.19 18.69
CA CYS A 19 -30.30 17.73 18.73
C CYS A 19 -31.15 17.07 17.63
N PHE A 20 -31.68 17.83 16.66
CA PHE A 20 -32.54 17.29 15.59
C PHE A 20 -32.16 17.70 14.16
N LEU A 21 -30.98 18.32 13.96
CA LEU A 21 -30.47 18.74 12.64
C LEU A 21 -29.11 18.12 12.29
N ILE A 22 -28.66 17.11 13.03
CA ILE A 22 -27.38 16.41 12.78
C ILE A 22 -27.57 15.12 11.96
N GLU A 23 -28.79 14.58 11.84
CA GLU A 23 -29.02 13.30 11.15
C GLU A 23 -29.53 13.40 9.70
N PHE A 24 -29.81 14.60 9.17
CA PHE A 24 -30.36 14.73 7.80
C PHE A 24 -29.48 15.47 6.78
N CYS A 25 -28.33 16.02 7.19
CA CYS A 25 -27.40 16.69 6.28
C CYS A 25 -26.23 15.80 5.80
N SER A 26 -26.05 14.60 6.36
CA SER A 26 -24.92 13.73 6.03
C SER A 26 -25.11 12.83 4.80
N MET A 27 -26.32 12.75 4.21
CA MET A 27 -26.58 11.89 3.04
C MET A 27 -26.85 12.64 1.72
N LYS A 28 -27.11 13.95 1.75
CA LYS A 28 -27.45 14.71 0.52
C LYS A 28 -26.36 15.68 0.02
N LEU A 29 -25.22 15.76 0.71
CA LEU A 29 -24.06 16.58 0.32
C LEU A 29 -22.87 15.77 -0.21
N PHE A 30 -23.09 14.50 -0.60
CA PHE A 30 -22.09 13.69 -1.31
C PHE A 30 -22.27 13.71 -2.84
N SER A 31 -23.28 14.45 -3.32
CA SER A 31 -23.65 14.48 -4.75
C SER A 31 -22.99 15.58 -5.59
N LEU A 32 -22.10 16.42 -5.03
CA LEU A 32 -21.65 17.62 -5.75
C LEU A 32 -20.17 17.95 -5.76
N GLU A 33 -19.28 17.19 -5.12
CA GLU A 33 -17.85 17.31 -5.44
C GLU A 33 -17.22 15.92 -5.50
N LYS A 34 -16.97 15.48 -6.74
CA LYS A 34 -15.91 14.50 -7.06
C LYS A 34 -14.56 15.12 -6.64
N LYS A 35 -14.33 15.35 -5.34
CA LYS A 35 -13.01 15.73 -4.85
C LYS A 35 -12.10 14.58 -5.23
N CYS A 36 -11.14 14.86 -6.11
CA CYS A 36 -10.02 13.94 -6.34
C CYS A 36 -9.57 13.44 -4.98
N ILE A 37 -9.58 12.13 -4.77
CA ILE A 37 -8.85 11.56 -3.65
C ILE A 37 -7.41 11.90 -3.98
N GLN A 38 -6.89 12.96 -3.34
CA GLN A 38 -5.53 13.41 -3.57
C GLN A 38 -4.62 12.47 -2.81
N ILE A 39 -4.54 11.23 -3.29
CA ILE A 39 -3.68 10.17 -2.79
C ILE A 39 -2.26 10.63 -3.06
N SER A 40 -1.77 11.49 -2.19
CA SER A 40 -0.38 11.91 -2.12
C SER A 40 0.36 10.68 -1.66
N VAL A 41 0.54 9.72 -2.57
CA VAL A 41 1.45 8.61 -2.36
C VAL A 41 2.81 9.28 -2.32
N GLN A 42 3.21 9.56 -1.09
CA GLN A 42 4.46 10.20 -0.79
C GLN A 42 5.56 9.15 -0.92
N LEU A 43 5.83 8.77 -2.17
CA LEU A 43 6.98 7.94 -2.48
C LEU A 43 8.21 8.82 -2.38
N CYS A 44 9.25 8.42 -1.67
CA CYS A 44 10.55 8.74 -2.20
C CYS A 44 10.79 7.72 -3.30
N ILE A 45 10.89 8.15 -4.55
CA ILE A 45 11.24 7.29 -5.70
C ILE A 45 12.60 6.57 -5.46
N CYS A 46 13.33 6.98 -4.42
CA CYS A 46 14.58 6.40 -3.95
C CYS A 46 14.43 5.23 -2.94
N PHE A 47 13.24 4.80 -2.52
CA PHE A 47 13.09 3.68 -1.56
C PHE A 47 12.37 2.49 -2.20
N TYR A 48 13.15 1.51 -2.65
CA TYR A 48 12.66 0.30 -3.32
C TYR A 48 11.69 -0.53 -2.45
N TRP A 49 11.87 -0.53 -1.12
CA TRP A 49 10.99 -1.26 -0.20
C TRP A 49 9.55 -0.72 -0.17
N ALA A 50 9.36 0.56 -0.46
CA ALA A 50 8.05 1.20 -0.53
C ALA A 50 7.35 0.99 -1.88
N TYR A 51 8.00 0.35 -2.85
CA TYR A 51 7.51 0.25 -4.22
C TYR A 51 6.43 -0.83 -4.36
N CYS A 52 6.61 -2.03 -3.78
CA CYS A 52 5.58 -3.06 -3.78
C CYS A 52 4.33 -2.62 -3.01
N MET A 53 4.54 -2.05 -1.81
CA MET A 53 3.49 -1.47 -0.95
C MET A 53 2.86 -0.20 -1.55
N TYR A 54 3.41 0.33 -2.63
CA TYR A 54 2.79 1.38 -3.42
C TYR A 54 1.97 0.81 -4.56
N LEU A 55 2.51 -0.16 -5.28
CA LEU A 55 1.82 -0.77 -6.40
C LEU A 55 0.55 -1.49 -5.97
N ASP A 56 0.55 -2.16 -4.82
CA ASP A 56 -0.67 -2.75 -4.25
C ASP A 56 -1.72 -1.69 -3.91
N LEU A 57 -1.34 -0.58 -3.27
CA LEU A 57 -2.24 0.49 -2.89
C LEU A 57 -2.78 1.21 -4.14
N GLN A 58 -1.90 1.47 -5.10
CA GLN A 58 -2.28 2.08 -6.38
C GLN A 58 -3.22 1.16 -7.14
N ALA A 59 -2.91 -0.13 -7.25
CA ALA A 59 -3.78 -1.11 -7.88
C ALA A 59 -5.15 -1.16 -7.20
N PHE A 60 -5.19 -1.26 -5.86
CA PHE A 60 -6.43 -1.27 -5.08
C PHE A 60 -7.32 -0.05 -5.38
N LEU A 61 -6.74 1.15 -5.32
CA LEU A 61 -7.47 2.40 -5.54
C LEU A 61 -7.90 2.54 -7.01
N GLN A 62 -7.09 2.08 -7.97
CA GLN A 62 -7.45 2.06 -9.39
C GLN A 62 -8.57 1.05 -9.68
N MET A 63 -8.54 -0.13 -9.06
CA MET A 63 -9.60 -1.14 -9.13
C MET A 63 -10.92 -0.60 -8.57
N CYS A 64 -10.85 0.24 -7.53
CA CYS A 64 -12.01 0.98 -7.00
C CYS A 64 -12.50 2.12 -7.93
N ASN A 65 -11.84 2.36 -9.07
CA ASN A 65 -12.08 3.46 -10.00
C ASN A 65 -11.95 4.86 -9.36
N LEU A 66 -11.07 4.99 -8.37
CA LEU A 66 -10.86 6.25 -7.68
C LEU A 66 -9.83 7.13 -8.41
N PRO A 67 -10.02 8.46 -8.46
CA PRO A 67 -9.02 9.37 -8.99
C PRO A 67 -7.80 9.42 -8.04
N ILE A 68 -6.58 9.28 -8.59
CA ILE A 68 -5.32 9.20 -7.83
C ILE A 68 -4.33 10.26 -8.32
N LYS A 69 -3.73 11.00 -7.39
CA LYS A 69 -2.63 11.95 -7.66
C LYS A 69 -1.39 11.65 -6.80
N VAL A 70 -0.47 10.87 -7.33
CA VAL A 70 0.83 10.52 -6.72
C VAL A 70 1.70 11.77 -6.53
N VAL A 71 2.30 11.93 -5.34
CA VAL A 71 3.13 13.10 -4.98
C VAL A 71 4.34 12.63 -4.20
N CYS A 72 5.53 12.61 -4.80
CA CYS A 72 6.72 12.04 -4.19
C CYS A 72 7.46 13.02 -3.25
N ARG A 73 7.86 12.61 -2.03
CA ARG A 73 8.69 13.41 -1.10
C ARG A 73 9.67 12.58 -0.26
N ALA A 74 10.81 13.19 0.05
CA ALA A 74 11.91 12.57 0.79
C ALA A 74 11.59 12.25 2.25
N ASN A 75 10.85 13.11 2.95
CA ASN A 75 10.51 12.95 4.37
C ASN A 75 9.19 12.20 4.62
N ALA A 76 8.73 11.39 3.66
CA ALA A 76 7.42 10.75 3.69
C ALA A 76 7.20 9.85 4.92
N GLU A 77 8.21 9.07 5.33
CA GLU A 77 8.11 8.20 6.50
C GLU A 77 7.74 8.98 7.76
N TYR A 78 8.33 10.17 7.97
CA TYR A 78 8.04 11.05 9.11
C TYR A 78 6.66 11.72 9.04
N MET A 79 6.05 11.78 7.86
CA MET A 79 4.69 12.31 7.69
C MET A 79 3.62 11.27 7.91
N SER A 80 3.96 9.99 7.80
CA SER A 80 3.02 8.90 7.99
C SER A 80 2.65 8.75 9.47
N PRO A 81 1.35 8.65 9.82
CA PRO A 81 0.91 8.41 11.19
C PRO A 81 1.52 7.15 11.81
N SER A 82 1.78 6.11 11.01
CA SER A 82 2.42 4.87 11.46
C SER A 82 3.92 4.79 11.17
N GLY A 83 4.52 5.84 10.60
CA GLY A 83 5.90 5.80 10.13
C GLY A 83 6.12 4.95 8.87
N LYS A 84 5.06 4.33 8.33
CA LYS A 84 5.12 3.45 7.15
C LYS A 84 4.57 4.15 5.92
N VAL A 85 5.24 3.95 4.79
CA VAL A 85 4.80 4.41 3.48
C VAL A 85 4.31 3.21 2.64
N PRO A 86 3.42 3.44 1.66
CA PRO A 86 2.72 4.70 1.39
C PRO A 86 1.54 4.95 2.35
N PHE A 87 1.04 6.18 2.30
CA PHE A 87 -0.18 6.61 2.97
C PHE A 87 -1.02 7.46 2.01
N ILE A 88 -2.30 7.63 2.32
CA ILE A 88 -3.22 8.48 1.56
C ILE A 88 -3.55 9.75 2.33
N HIS A 89 -3.82 10.82 1.59
CA HIS A 89 -4.28 12.09 2.12
C HIS A 89 -5.63 12.43 1.50
N VAL A 90 -6.69 12.55 2.31
CA VAL A 90 -8.05 12.80 1.82
C VAL A 90 -8.68 13.91 2.64
N GLY A 91 -8.78 15.11 2.07
CA GLY A 91 -9.16 16.30 2.84
C GLY A 91 -8.16 16.56 3.95
N ASN A 92 -8.58 16.50 5.21
CA ASN A 92 -7.71 16.67 6.39
C ASN A 92 -7.32 15.34 7.04
N GLN A 93 -7.60 14.21 6.39
CA GLN A 93 -7.36 12.87 6.95
C GLN A 93 -6.14 12.25 6.29
N VAL A 94 -5.26 11.70 7.11
CA VAL A 94 -4.08 10.94 6.69
C VAL A 94 -4.24 9.51 7.18
N VAL A 95 -4.21 8.54 6.27
CA VAL A 95 -4.41 7.11 6.57
C VAL A 95 -3.28 6.31 5.94
N SER A 96 -2.60 5.50 6.74
CA SER A 96 -1.48 4.65 6.34
C SER A 96 -1.86 3.17 6.44
N GLU A 97 -1.11 2.33 5.72
CA GLU A 97 -1.27 0.87 5.66
C GLU A 97 -2.55 0.39 4.95
N LEU A 98 -2.43 -0.71 4.19
CA LEU A 98 -3.50 -1.16 3.30
C LEU A 98 -4.81 -1.47 4.06
N GLY A 99 -4.74 -2.14 5.22
CA GLY A 99 -5.93 -2.50 6.00
C GLY A 99 -6.77 -1.28 6.43
N PRO A 100 -6.19 -0.30 7.16
CA PRO A 100 -6.89 0.94 7.49
C PRO A 100 -7.37 1.72 6.27
N ILE A 101 -6.60 1.73 5.17
CA ILE A 101 -7.01 2.39 3.93
C ILE A 101 -8.24 1.70 3.30
N VAL A 102 -8.27 0.37 3.25
CA VAL A 102 -9.42 -0.39 2.76
C VAL A 102 -10.67 -0.07 3.59
N GLN A 103 -10.54 -0.03 4.93
CA GLN A 103 -11.64 0.33 5.82
C GLN A 103 -12.12 1.77 5.59
N PHE A 104 -11.18 2.70 5.40
CA PHE A 104 -11.48 4.09 5.09
C PHE A 104 -12.26 4.24 3.77
N VAL A 105 -11.77 3.58 2.71
CA VAL A 105 -12.39 3.60 1.38
C VAL A 105 -13.77 2.94 1.42
N LYS A 106 -13.92 1.85 2.19
CA LYS A 106 -15.21 1.21 2.46
C LYS A 106 -16.20 2.14 3.16
N ALA A 107 -15.77 2.87 4.18
CA ALA A 107 -16.61 3.86 4.85
C ALA A 107 -17.05 5.01 3.92
N LYS A 108 -16.36 5.22 2.79
CA LYS A 108 -16.74 6.16 1.73
C LYS A 108 -17.59 5.53 0.61
N GLY A 109 -18.03 4.28 0.77
CA GLY A 109 -18.93 3.59 -0.16
C GLY A 109 -18.24 2.84 -1.30
N HIS A 110 -16.93 2.60 -1.21
CA HIS A 110 -16.17 1.86 -2.21
C HIS A 110 -15.57 0.59 -1.59
N SER A 111 -15.87 -0.57 -2.15
CA SER A 111 -15.39 -1.86 -1.64
C SER A 111 -15.24 -2.84 -2.80
N LEU A 112 -14.14 -3.59 -2.82
CA LEU A 112 -13.92 -4.64 -3.82
C LEU A 112 -14.45 -6.00 -3.33
N SER A 113 -14.58 -6.17 -2.00
CA SER A 113 -14.93 -7.43 -1.35
C SER A 113 -16.39 -7.53 -0.87
N ASP A 114 -17.25 -6.54 -1.18
CA ASP A 114 -18.65 -6.58 -0.74
C ASP A 114 -19.45 -7.74 -1.35
N GLY A 115 -19.06 -8.20 -2.54
CA GLY A 115 -19.66 -9.36 -3.21
C GLY A 115 -19.19 -10.72 -2.68
N LEU A 116 -18.28 -10.77 -1.70
CA LEU A 116 -17.78 -12.02 -1.12
C LEU A 116 -18.63 -12.46 0.08
N GLY A 117 -18.82 -13.77 0.22
CA GLY A 117 -19.35 -14.36 1.45
C GLY A 117 -18.38 -14.24 2.63
N GLU A 118 -18.87 -14.37 3.86
CA GLU A 118 -18.03 -14.21 5.06
C GLU A 118 -16.86 -15.20 5.14
N VAL A 119 -17.06 -16.44 4.67
CA VAL A 119 -15.98 -17.44 4.57
C VAL A 119 -14.90 -16.99 3.60
N GLN A 120 -15.29 -16.51 2.41
CA GLN A 120 -14.35 -16.02 1.40
C GLN A 120 -13.61 -14.77 1.89
N LYS A 121 -14.26 -13.87 2.65
CA LYS A 121 -13.60 -12.73 3.27
C LYS A 121 -12.56 -13.16 4.30
N ALA A 122 -12.85 -14.20 5.08
CA ALA A 122 -11.89 -14.76 6.03
C ALA A 122 -10.69 -15.40 5.32
N GLU A 123 -10.95 -16.19 4.27
CA GLU A 123 -9.91 -16.77 3.42
C GLU A 123 -9.05 -15.68 2.77
N MET A 124 -9.67 -14.62 2.24
CA MET A 124 -8.96 -13.50 1.62
C MET A 124 -7.97 -12.87 2.59
N LYS A 125 -8.40 -12.62 3.84
CA LYS A 125 -7.51 -12.11 4.89
C LYS A 125 -6.35 -13.06 5.19
N ALA A 126 -6.59 -14.37 5.22
CA ALA A 126 -5.54 -15.37 5.43
C ALA A 126 -4.49 -15.34 4.30
N TYR A 127 -4.93 -15.23 3.05
CA TYR A 127 -4.02 -15.10 1.91
C TYR A 127 -3.27 -13.76 1.90
N MET A 128 -3.91 -12.66 2.28
CA MET A 128 -3.22 -11.37 2.42
C MET A 128 -2.10 -11.45 3.47
N GLU A 129 -2.36 -12.14 4.59
CA GLU A 129 -1.37 -12.35 5.64
C GLU A 129 -0.24 -13.28 5.20
N LEU A 130 -0.54 -14.32 4.39
CA LEU A 130 0.48 -15.16 3.76
C LEU A 130 1.41 -14.33 2.88
N VAL A 131 0.86 -13.46 2.03
CA VAL A 131 1.65 -12.58 1.14
C VAL A 131 2.55 -11.64 1.95
N ASN A 132 2.00 -10.99 2.97
CA ASN A 132 2.77 -10.09 3.85
C ASN A 132 3.87 -10.83 4.64
N ASN A 133 3.61 -12.04 5.10
CA ASN A 133 4.59 -12.77 5.89
C ASN A 133 5.67 -13.44 5.03
N MET A 134 5.36 -13.79 3.79
CA MET A 134 6.30 -14.46 2.90
C MET A 134 6.96 -13.49 1.92
N LEU A 135 6.19 -12.89 1.00
CA LEU A 135 6.74 -12.07 -0.08
C LEU A 135 7.34 -10.76 0.43
N LEU A 136 6.58 -9.98 1.23
CA LEU A 136 7.09 -8.72 1.80
C LEU A 136 8.31 -8.96 2.71
N THR A 137 8.32 -10.05 3.46
CA THR A 137 9.47 -10.42 4.31
C THR A 137 10.69 -10.81 3.48
N ALA A 138 10.51 -11.58 2.40
CA ALA A 138 11.58 -11.95 1.48
C ALA A 138 12.19 -10.75 0.77
N GLU A 139 11.35 -9.82 0.28
CA GLU A 139 11.81 -8.56 -0.32
C GLU A 139 12.65 -7.74 0.66
N LEU A 140 12.20 -7.62 1.92
CA LEU A 140 12.95 -6.97 2.99
C LEU A 140 14.29 -7.66 3.29
N TYR A 141 14.27 -8.98 3.35
CA TYR A 141 15.45 -9.78 3.62
C TYR A 141 16.51 -9.55 2.54
N LEU A 142 16.14 -9.66 1.27
CA LEU A 142 17.05 -9.44 0.15
C LEU A 142 17.60 -8.02 0.13
N GLN A 143 16.79 -7.01 0.42
CA GLN A 143 17.26 -5.62 0.36
C GLN A 143 18.22 -5.26 1.50
N TRP A 144 18.01 -5.80 2.70
CA TRP A 144 18.68 -5.31 3.91
C TRP A 144 19.56 -6.33 4.63
N CYS A 145 19.42 -7.61 4.30
CA CYS A 145 20.17 -8.71 4.91
C CYS A 145 21.14 -9.38 3.93
N ASP A 146 20.87 -9.38 2.62
CA ASP A 146 21.84 -9.80 1.62
C ASP A 146 22.94 -8.74 1.47
N GLU A 147 24.16 -9.06 1.90
CA GLU A 147 25.26 -8.07 1.99
C GLU A 147 25.68 -7.54 0.60
N ALA A 148 25.56 -8.35 -0.46
CA ALA A 148 25.85 -7.90 -1.83
C ALA A 148 24.84 -6.83 -2.28
N THR A 149 23.54 -7.12 -2.18
CA THR A 149 22.47 -6.17 -2.49
C THR A 149 22.57 -4.91 -1.63
N VAL A 150 22.88 -5.05 -0.34
CA VAL A 150 23.05 -3.93 0.58
C VAL A 150 24.16 -2.97 0.13
N GLY A 151 25.34 -3.52 -0.16
CA GLY A 151 26.54 -2.76 -0.48
C GLY A 151 26.47 -2.11 -1.88
N GLU A 152 25.94 -2.83 -2.86
CA GLU A 152 25.92 -2.39 -4.26
C GLU A 152 24.71 -1.51 -4.59
N ILE A 153 23.57 -1.75 -3.95
CA ILE A 153 22.29 -1.16 -4.36
C ILE A 153 21.61 -0.42 -3.20
N THR A 154 21.31 -1.11 -2.09
CA THR A 154 20.34 -0.60 -1.11
C THR A 154 20.83 0.65 -0.39
N HIS A 155 22.08 0.69 0.09
CA HIS A 155 22.59 1.85 0.82
C HIS A 155 22.64 3.11 -0.06
N ALA A 156 23.17 2.99 -1.29
CA ALA A 156 23.25 4.11 -2.22
C ALA A 156 21.86 4.61 -2.61
N ARG A 157 20.93 3.69 -2.91
CA ARG A 157 19.56 4.00 -3.30
C ARG A 157 18.80 4.70 -2.17
N TYR A 158 18.80 4.10 -0.96
CA TYR A 158 18.16 4.66 0.23
C TYR A 158 18.79 5.98 0.68
N GLY A 159 20.13 6.09 0.64
CA GLY A 159 20.82 7.30 1.06
C GLY A 159 20.66 8.49 0.11
N SER A 160 20.35 8.27 -1.17
CA SER A 160 20.37 9.30 -2.23
C SER A 160 19.56 10.58 -1.97
N PRO A 161 18.43 10.59 -1.24
CA PRO A 161 17.69 11.82 -0.97
C PRO A 161 18.33 12.72 0.10
N TYR A 162 19.31 12.21 0.85
CA TYR A 162 19.85 12.88 2.03
C TYR A 162 21.28 13.36 1.79
N PRO A 163 21.68 14.52 2.38
CA PRO A 163 23.06 14.96 2.33
C PRO A 163 23.97 14.10 3.21
N TRP A 164 25.26 14.12 2.92
CA TRP A 164 26.26 13.55 3.82
C TRP A 164 26.32 14.36 5.13
N PRO A 165 26.45 13.71 6.31
CA PRO A 165 26.57 12.27 6.56
C PRO A 165 25.24 11.54 6.81
N LEU A 166 24.10 12.25 6.73
CA LEU A 166 22.79 11.73 7.10
C LEU A 166 22.36 10.54 6.22
N ASN A 167 22.73 10.55 4.94
CA ASN A 167 22.51 9.44 4.00
C ASN A 167 23.00 8.09 4.54
N HIS A 168 24.22 8.04 5.07
CA HIS A 168 24.80 6.82 5.62
C HIS A 168 24.14 6.46 6.95
N ILE A 169 24.00 7.43 7.86
CA ILE A 169 23.42 7.19 9.20
C ILE A 169 22.02 6.57 9.08
N LEU A 170 21.15 7.15 8.23
CA LEU A 170 19.79 6.64 8.06
C LEU A 170 19.76 5.27 7.37
N ALA A 171 20.64 5.01 6.39
CA ALA A 171 20.73 3.71 5.74
C ALA A 171 21.14 2.61 6.75
N TYR A 172 22.17 2.86 7.57
CA TYR A 172 22.59 1.92 8.61
C TYR A 172 21.53 1.71 9.69
N GLN A 173 20.87 2.79 10.12
CA GLN A 173 19.77 2.70 11.09
C GLN A 173 18.62 1.82 10.54
N LYS A 174 18.26 2.00 9.27
CA LYS A 174 17.21 1.21 8.63
C LYS A 174 17.61 -0.26 8.48
N GLN A 175 18.85 -0.52 8.06
CA GLN A 175 19.37 -1.89 7.97
C GLN A 175 19.32 -2.60 9.32
N TRP A 176 19.71 -1.90 10.38
CA TRP A 176 19.65 -2.44 11.74
C TRP A 176 18.23 -2.74 12.21
N GLU A 177 17.28 -1.85 11.92
CA GLU A 177 15.84 -2.07 12.19
C GLU A 177 15.34 -3.35 11.51
N VAL A 178 15.63 -3.51 10.21
CA VAL A 178 15.20 -4.67 9.44
C VAL A 178 15.88 -5.95 9.93
N LYS A 179 17.19 -5.95 10.18
CA LYS A 179 17.91 -7.11 10.75
C LYS A 179 17.34 -7.53 12.11
N ARG A 180 16.95 -6.57 12.96
CA ARG A 180 16.25 -6.86 14.24
C ARG A 180 14.88 -7.47 14.01
N LYS A 181 14.09 -6.94 13.07
CA LYS A 181 12.80 -7.53 12.67
C LYS A 181 12.99 -8.98 12.19
N MET A 182 13.94 -9.23 11.29
CA MET A 182 14.24 -10.57 10.78
C MET A 182 14.62 -11.53 11.90
N LYS A 183 15.43 -11.09 12.87
CA LYS A 183 15.76 -11.92 14.04
C LYS A 183 14.51 -12.26 14.87
N ALA A 184 13.59 -11.32 15.07
CA ALA A 184 12.39 -11.52 15.87
C ALA A 184 11.40 -12.51 15.24
N ILE A 185 11.29 -12.51 13.91
CA ILE A 185 10.39 -13.41 13.17
C ILE A 185 11.05 -14.73 12.76
N GLY A 186 12.27 -15.01 13.22
CA GLY A 186 12.99 -16.26 12.93
C GLY A 186 13.73 -16.31 11.58
N TRP A 187 13.79 -15.19 10.84
CA TRP A 187 14.47 -15.08 9.55
C TRP A 187 15.93 -14.65 9.66
N GLY A 188 16.37 -14.14 10.81
CA GLY A 188 17.72 -13.57 10.97
C GLY A 188 18.88 -14.57 10.84
N LYS A 189 18.61 -15.87 10.71
CA LYS A 189 19.61 -16.92 10.45
C LYS A 189 19.32 -17.73 9.18
N LYS A 190 18.28 -17.37 8.42
CA LYS A 190 17.97 -18.09 7.18
C LYS A 190 19.06 -17.85 6.15
N THR A 191 19.33 -18.84 5.31
CA THR A 191 20.13 -18.67 4.09
C THR A 191 19.26 -18.11 2.98
N LEU A 192 19.88 -17.60 1.92
CA LEU A 192 19.15 -17.16 0.73
C LEU A 192 18.30 -18.31 0.14
N ASP A 193 18.85 -19.52 0.03
CA ASP A 193 18.13 -20.69 -0.46
C ASP A 193 16.84 -20.97 0.33
N GLN A 194 16.89 -20.86 1.66
CA GLN A 194 15.72 -21.06 2.53
C GLN A 194 14.65 -19.99 2.29
N VAL A 195 15.07 -18.73 2.08
CA VAL A 195 14.16 -17.65 1.74
C VAL A 195 13.51 -17.88 0.37
N LEU A 196 14.29 -18.34 -0.61
CA LEU A 196 13.79 -18.68 -1.95
C LEU A 196 12.81 -19.86 -1.91
N GLU A 197 13.01 -20.83 -1.00
CA GLU A 197 12.08 -21.93 -0.77
C GLU A 197 10.75 -21.44 -0.15
N ASP A 198 10.79 -20.55 0.85
CA ASP A 198 9.57 -19.95 1.42
C ASP A 198 8.76 -19.19 0.35
N VAL A 199 9.45 -18.45 -0.52
CA VAL A 199 8.83 -17.71 -1.62
C VAL A 199 8.22 -18.66 -2.65
N ASP A 200 8.92 -19.73 -2.99
CA ASP A 200 8.41 -20.76 -3.91
C ASP A 200 7.14 -21.41 -3.38
N GLN A 201 7.11 -21.80 -2.08
CA GLN A 201 5.92 -22.34 -1.42
C GLN A 201 4.76 -21.34 -1.42
N CYS A 202 5.04 -20.05 -1.18
CA CYS A 202 4.02 -18.99 -1.26
C CYS A 202 3.47 -18.86 -2.69
N CYS A 203 4.35 -18.82 -3.70
CA CYS A 203 3.95 -18.75 -5.11
C CYS A 203 3.13 -19.98 -5.52
N GLN A 204 3.50 -21.17 -5.05
CA GLN A 204 2.73 -22.39 -5.27
C GLN A 204 1.32 -22.29 -4.69
N ALA A 205 1.18 -21.84 -3.44
CA ALA A 205 -0.13 -21.67 -2.79
C ALA A 205 -1.00 -20.63 -3.53
N LEU A 206 -0.41 -19.50 -3.95
CA LEU A 206 -1.09 -18.48 -4.74
C LEU A 206 -1.50 -19.01 -6.12
N SER A 207 -0.61 -19.71 -6.80
CA SER A 207 -0.87 -20.30 -8.12
C SER A 207 -2.00 -21.32 -8.06
N GLN A 208 -2.02 -22.18 -7.04
CA GLN A 208 -3.12 -23.13 -6.80
C GLN A 208 -4.44 -22.41 -6.50
N ARG A 209 -4.40 -21.35 -5.67
CA ARG A 209 -5.60 -20.59 -5.32
C ARG A 209 -6.19 -19.84 -6.51
N LEU A 210 -5.34 -19.27 -7.37
CA LEU A 210 -5.75 -18.59 -8.59
C LEU A 210 -6.28 -19.59 -9.64
N GLY A 211 -5.62 -20.73 -9.79
CA GLY A 211 -5.96 -21.75 -10.78
C GLY A 211 -6.00 -21.15 -12.19
N THR A 212 -7.15 -21.28 -12.85
CA THR A 212 -7.43 -20.73 -14.19
C THR A 212 -8.26 -19.45 -14.17
N GLN A 213 -8.59 -18.93 -12.98
CA GLN A 213 -9.46 -17.76 -12.83
C GLN A 213 -8.71 -16.47 -13.18
N PRO A 214 -9.43 -15.41 -13.60
CA PRO A 214 -8.83 -14.10 -13.86
C PRO A 214 -8.32 -13.42 -12.58
N TYR A 215 -8.97 -13.67 -11.45
CA TYR A 215 -8.73 -13.09 -10.12
C TYR A 215 -8.89 -14.18 -9.06
N PHE A 216 -8.42 -13.94 -7.84
CA PHE A 216 -8.35 -14.95 -6.79
C PHE A 216 -9.71 -15.49 -6.33
N PHE A 217 -10.74 -14.64 -6.18
CA PHE A 217 -12.03 -15.07 -5.64
C PHE A 217 -13.17 -15.08 -6.66
N ASN A 218 -13.35 -13.97 -7.38
CA ASN A 218 -14.51 -13.73 -8.24
C ASN A 218 -14.07 -13.35 -9.66
N LYS A 219 -15.04 -13.01 -10.52
CA LYS A 219 -14.75 -12.40 -11.83
C LYS A 219 -14.28 -10.94 -11.74
N GLN A 220 -14.35 -10.33 -10.56
CA GLN A 220 -13.90 -8.97 -10.27
C GLN A 220 -12.72 -9.01 -9.30
N PRO A 221 -11.79 -8.04 -9.38
CA PRO A 221 -10.65 -7.99 -8.49
C PRO A 221 -11.06 -7.65 -7.07
N THR A 222 -10.22 -8.05 -6.13
CA THR A 222 -10.32 -7.83 -4.68
C THR A 222 -9.05 -7.16 -4.15
N GLU A 223 -9.05 -6.83 -2.87
CA GLU A 223 -7.88 -6.30 -2.15
C GLU A 223 -6.69 -7.28 -2.20
N LEU A 224 -6.96 -8.60 -2.24
CA LEU A 224 -5.92 -9.61 -2.40
C LEU A 224 -5.28 -9.53 -3.78
N ASP A 225 -6.07 -9.32 -4.85
CA ASP A 225 -5.53 -9.23 -6.21
C ASP A 225 -4.59 -8.03 -6.33
N ALA A 226 -4.96 -6.89 -5.74
CA ALA A 226 -4.10 -5.71 -5.69
C ALA A 226 -2.78 -5.99 -4.93
N LEU A 227 -2.88 -6.62 -3.75
CA LEU A 227 -1.71 -6.97 -2.92
C LEU A 227 -0.76 -7.92 -3.65
N VAL A 228 -1.28 -9.03 -4.18
CA VAL A 228 -0.47 -10.02 -4.89
C VAL A 228 0.18 -9.41 -6.13
N PHE A 229 -0.56 -8.59 -6.89
CA PHE A 229 0.01 -7.87 -8.03
C PHE A 229 1.19 -6.99 -7.62
N GLY A 230 1.02 -6.17 -6.58
CA GLY A 230 2.07 -5.24 -6.13
C GLY A 230 3.39 -5.96 -5.81
N HIS A 231 3.32 -7.07 -5.07
CA HIS A 231 4.50 -7.88 -4.73
C HIS A 231 5.08 -8.60 -5.95
N LEU A 232 4.27 -9.37 -6.69
CA LEU A 232 4.78 -10.15 -7.82
C LEU A 232 5.36 -9.25 -8.91
N TYR A 233 4.68 -8.15 -9.24
CA TYR A 233 5.17 -7.20 -10.23
C TYR A 233 6.48 -6.55 -9.79
N THR A 234 6.61 -6.19 -8.51
CA THR A 234 7.87 -5.67 -7.97
C THR A 234 8.96 -6.71 -8.10
N ILE A 235 8.76 -7.94 -7.62
CA ILE A 235 9.74 -9.03 -7.72
C ILE A 235 10.20 -9.25 -9.17
N LEU A 236 9.29 -9.19 -10.13
CA LEU A 236 9.60 -9.41 -11.56
C LEU A 236 10.33 -8.23 -12.23
N THR A 237 10.16 -7.01 -11.74
CA THR A 237 10.70 -5.79 -12.37
C THR A 237 11.90 -5.19 -11.62
N THR A 238 12.17 -5.67 -10.42
CA THR A 238 13.31 -5.24 -9.61
C THR A 238 14.63 -5.70 -10.20
N GLN A 239 15.56 -4.77 -10.34
CA GLN A 239 16.97 -5.12 -10.48
C GLN A 239 17.61 -5.25 -9.09
N LEU A 240 17.98 -6.49 -8.74
CA LEU A 240 18.84 -6.84 -7.61
C LEU A 240 20.20 -7.32 -8.15
N THR A 241 21.10 -7.74 -7.26
CA THR A 241 22.39 -8.33 -7.64
C THR A 241 22.25 -9.75 -8.18
N ASN A 242 21.14 -10.44 -7.88
CA ASN A 242 20.75 -11.71 -8.50
C ASN A 242 19.29 -11.67 -8.97
N ASP A 243 18.95 -12.58 -9.88
CA ASP A 243 17.60 -12.73 -10.41
C ASP A 243 16.84 -13.93 -9.80
N GLU A 244 17.42 -14.66 -8.84
CA GLU A 244 16.92 -15.95 -8.33
C GLU A 244 15.50 -15.84 -7.77
N LEU A 245 15.19 -14.74 -7.07
CA LEU A 245 13.84 -14.48 -6.57
C LEU A 245 12.83 -14.34 -7.72
N SER A 246 13.20 -13.60 -8.76
CA SER A 246 12.34 -13.40 -9.93
C SER A 246 12.15 -14.70 -10.70
N GLU A 247 13.18 -15.55 -10.78
CA GLU A 247 13.11 -16.88 -11.41
C GLU A 247 12.13 -17.81 -10.68
N LYS A 248 12.06 -17.76 -9.33
CA LYS A 248 11.03 -18.50 -8.58
C LYS A 248 9.61 -18.11 -9.03
N VAL A 249 9.33 -16.82 -9.17
CA VAL A 249 8.01 -16.34 -9.63
C VAL A 249 7.76 -16.73 -11.09
N LYS A 250 8.78 -16.67 -11.96
CA LYS A 250 8.66 -16.98 -13.39
C LYS A 250 8.27 -18.44 -13.68
N ASN A 251 8.53 -19.36 -12.75
CA ASN A 251 8.07 -20.75 -12.85
C ASN A 251 6.53 -20.90 -12.83
N TYR A 252 5.80 -19.89 -12.38
CA TYR A 252 4.34 -19.92 -12.27
C TYR A 252 3.67 -19.08 -13.36
N SER A 253 3.47 -19.69 -14.53
CA SER A 253 2.94 -19.01 -15.73
C SER A 253 1.56 -18.35 -15.54
N ASN A 254 0.69 -18.93 -14.72
CA ASN A 254 -0.61 -18.35 -14.41
C ASN A 254 -0.50 -17.07 -13.56
N LEU A 255 0.46 -17.00 -12.64
CA LEU A 255 0.77 -15.79 -11.87
C LEU A 255 1.37 -14.69 -12.78
N LEU A 256 2.22 -15.06 -13.73
CA LEU A 256 2.72 -14.12 -14.74
C LEU A 256 1.57 -13.55 -15.60
N ALA A 257 0.67 -14.41 -16.06
CA ALA A 257 -0.51 -14.00 -16.84
C ALA A 257 -1.45 -13.11 -16.02
N PHE A 258 -1.61 -13.40 -14.72
CA PHE A 258 -2.33 -12.54 -13.79
C PHE A 258 -1.71 -11.15 -13.68
N CYS A 259 -0.39 -11.06 -13.49
CA CYS A 259 0.29 -9.76 -13.38
C CYS A 259 0.13 -8.93 -14.65
N ARG A 260 0.39 -9.52 -15.82
CA ARG A 260 0.22 -8.86 -17.13
C ARG A 260 -1.20 -8.33 -17.33
N ARG A 261 -2.21 -9.11 -16.91
CA ARG A 261 -3.62 -8.71 -17.03
C ARG A 261 -3.91 -7.45 -16.21
N ILE A 262 -3.48 -7.41 -14.96
CA ILE A 262 -3.72 -6.25 -14.09
C ILE A 262 -2.97 -5.01 -14.62
N GLU A 263 -1.71 -5.18 -15.02
CA GLU A 263 -0.92 -4.10 -15.63
C GLU A 263 -1.64 -3.49 -16.85
N GLN A 264 -2.09 -4.32 -17.80
CA GLN A 264 -2.80 -3.86 -18.99
C GLN A 264 -4.10 -3.12 -18.66
N HIS A 265 -4.93 -3.69 -17.76
CA HIS A 265 -6.27 -3.15 -17.49
C HIS A 265 -6.26 -1.88 -16.64
N TYR A 266 -5.30 -1.74 -15.72
CA TYR A 266 -5.31 -0.65 -14.73
C TYR A 266 -4.19 0.38 -14.94
N PHE A 267 -3.05 0.00 -15.53
CA PHE A 267 -1.87 0.84 -15.61
C PHE A 267 -1.57 1.33 -17.04
N GLU A 268 -1.71 0.51 -18.08
CA GLU A 268 -1.35 0.89 -19.46
C GLU A 268 -2.37 1.86 -20.10
N ASP A 269 -3.67 1.61 -19.95
CA ASP A 269 -4.72 2.43 -20.60
C ASP A 269 -4.87 3.83 -20.00
N ARG A 270 -4.43 4.04 -18.75
CA ARG A 270 -4.52 5.34 -18.06
C ARG A 270 -3.24 6.18 -18.15
N GLY A 271 -2.15 5.62 -18.67
CA GLY A 271 -0.90 6.34 -18.93
C GLY A 271 -0.94 7.28 -20.14
N LYS A 272 -1.80 6.99 -21.13
CA LYS A 272 -1.92 7.79 -22.37
C LYS A 272 -2.62 9.15 -22.19
N GLY A 273 -3.33 9.36 -21.07
CA GLY A 273 -4.06 10.60 -20.78
C GLY A 273 -3.32 11.65 -19.95
N ARG A 274 -2.02 11.48 -19.68
CA ARG A 274 -1.22 12.41 -18.84
C ARG A 274 -0.11 13.15 -19.59
N LEU A 275 -0.05 13.04 -20.92
CA LEU A 275 0.92 13.72 -21.78
C LEU A 275 0.29 14.63 -22.84
N SER A 276 -0.97 15.04 -22.66
CA SER A 276 -1.63 16.06 -23.50
C SER A 276 -1.95 17.30 -22.68
#